data_AF-A0AAW0B3H6-F1
#
_entry.id   AF-A0AAW0B3H6-F1
#
_cell.length_a   1.000
_cell.length_b   1.000
_cell.length_c   1.000
_cell.angle_alpha   90.00
_cell.angle_beta   90.00
_cell.angle_gamma   90.00
#
_symmetry.space_group_name_H-M   'P 1'
#
loop_
_entity.id
_entity.type
_entity.pdbx_description
1 polymer ?
#
loop_
_entity_poly.entity_id
_entity_poly.type
_entity_poly.pdbx_seq_one_letter_code
_entity_poly.pdbx_strand_id
1 'polypeptide(L)'
;MRRSGRVVRSLAVNTRSPRRFSALPKLKPAPANETLELLDATAALVPQALASNPPQLSLWNDVLSAVNSDLRSYHPRPARLVVYGTEASGARDVVTALLEQPFASDAQQAESLRQRWAKQPSEQTNLTIEHGSPAFDDSLRLPLAYLDQFPVPLQVIEGTDPALLQTADIPVIVTRLEDLHNLPITRPDTIVIVNIEDENPFPPRASTSSSPVAPTKYLFVSPSQALSALDVVRDSSASEAIQRYQTAFLASRMPTVSQTLHTALASLQNVSVLRHRTALAQIRGALAACRSSIEEARLQLDRIAADISKLDALAEEERVKVQLDVFGSPQNHAVDRALADATTMMKLKIDHMRWRRSISSIDELSSYLTYTVSRVWCLGLEKELVFHSGRLANMQRAFTARAFELLAPSNTGALHSPVLQNSLRQLTSAPTFPVSPTTLTTPLSKRSQMILDAPTSRLHVSAQRSLFGLIGTTAAGSIISWAGYIGYMINMDGIFGSLILEPATAVATGILITVSGVHWSTSKWNKARKRWWDDFTRVAGGVKQDITDTLDQVMENQVLLVARTGCTELSQRVTERKTELEMLQERLDALSLAADRLEQRR
;
A
#
# COMPACT_ATOMS: atom_id res chain seq x y z
N MET A 1 -34.77 23.04 -14.40
CA MET A 1 -33.43 22.50 -14.07
C MET A 1 -32.94 23.17 -12.79
N ARG A 2 -33.15 22.54 -11.62
CA ARG A 2 -32.55 22.95 -10.34
C ARG A 2 -31.41 21.98 -10.07
N ARG A 3 -30.17 22.45 -10.12
CA ARG A 3 -28.98 21.67 -9.72
C ARG A 3 -29.12 21.36 -8.23
N SER A 4 -29.37 20.09 -7.91
CA SER A 4 -29.23 19.57 -6.55
C SER A 4 -27.73 19.51 -6.25
N GLY A 5 -27.22 20.55 -5.57
CA GLY A 5 -25.90 20.53 -4.96
C GLY A 5 -25.93 19.52 -3.83
N ARG A 6 -25.47 18.30 -4.10
CA ARG A 6 -25.26 17.27 -3.08
C ARG A 6 -24.04 17.71 -2.26
N VAL A 7 -24.31 18.30 -1.10
CA VAL A 7 -23.30 18.61 -0.09
C VAL A 7 -22.77 17.27 0.42
N VAL A 8 -21.63 16.84 -0.13
CA VAL A 8 -20.80 15.82 0.49
C VAL A 8 -20.28 16.46 1.77
N ARG A 9 -20.88 16.12 2.91
CA ARG A 9 -20.30 16.40 4.22
C ARG A 9 -18.96 15.64 4.25
N SER A 10 -17.87 16.35 3.99
CA SER A 10 -16.55 15.88 4.39
C SER A 10 -16.64 15.65 5.89
N LEU A 11 -16.57 14.39 6.30
CA LEU A 11 -16.25 14.06 7.68
C LEU A 11 -14.89 14.71 7.90
N ALA A 12 -14.86 15.79 8.69
CA ALA A 12 -13.64 16.39 9.18
C ALA A 12 -12.94 15.28 9.98
N VAL A 13 -12.06 14.55 9.31
CA VAL A 13 -11.10 13.66 9.94
C VAL A 13 -10.35 14.57 10.88
N ASN A 14 -10.52 14.33 12.18
CA ASN A 14 -9.82 15.01 13.24
C ASN A 14 -8.34 14.63 13.07
N THR A 15 -7.65 15.33 12.16
CA THR A 15 -6.22 15.22 11.97
C THR A 15 -5.61 15.70 13.29
N ARG A 16 -5.20 14.73 14.12
CA ARG A 16 -4.37 15.00 15.28
C ARG A 16 -3.24 15.89 14.76
N SER A 17 -3.21 17.13 15.24
CA SER A 17 -2.18 18.10 14.91
C SER A 17 -0.82 17.39 14.92
N PRO A 18 -0.04 17.47 13.83
CA PRO A 18 1.28 16.86 13.80
C PRO A 18 2.00 17.37 15.04
N ARG A 19 2.49 16.45 15.89
CA ARG A 19 3.24 16.79 17.10
C ARG A 19 4.26 17.84 16.68
N ARG A 20 4.09 19.09 17.14
CA ARG A 20 5.04 20.17 16.85
C ARG A 20 6.41 19.67 17.26
N PHE A 21 7.22 19.33 16.27
CA PHE A 21 8.59 18.91 16.50
C PHE A 21 9.31 20.11 17.12
N SER A 22 9.79 19.92 18.34
CA SER A 22 10.60 20.90 19.03
C SER A 22 11.76 21.30 18.11
N ALA A 23 11.88 22.59 17.84
CA ALA A 23 12.98 23.13 17.05
C ALA A 23 14.32 22.55 17.52
N LEU A 24 15.20 22.24 16.56
CA LEU A 24 16.55 21.73 16.79
C LEU A 24 17.19 22.45 17.99
N PRO A 25 17.65 21.74 19.04
CA PRO A 25 18.33 22.37 20.16
C PRO A 25 19.53 23.15 19.63
N LYS A 26 19.56 24.47 19.88
CA LYS A 26 20.71 25.32 19.57
C LYS A 26 21.85 24.90 20.50
N LEU A 27 22.80 24.12 20.00
CA LEU A 27 24.01 23.73 20.76
C LEU A 27 24.81 24.98 21.16
N LYS A 28 25.09 25.12 22.46
CA LYS A 28 26.06 26.10 23.01
C LYS A 28 27.00 25.31 23.95
N PRO A 29 28.27 25.04 23.59
CA PRO A 29 29.03 23.99 24.28
C PRO A 29 30.11 24.49 25.25
N ALA A 30 30.43 23.60 26.20
CA ALA A 30 31.75 23.37 26.79
C ALA A 30 32.32 22.05 26.19
N PRO A 31 33.65 21.89 26.03
CA PRO A 31 34.23 20.91 25.10
C PRO A 31 34.05 19.42 25.44
N ALA A 32 33.83 19.06 26.72
CA ALA A 32 33.62 17.66 27.12
C ALA A 32 32.16 17.18 26.89
N ASN A 33 31.21 18.10 26.69
CA ASN A 33 29.80 17.75 26.55
C ASN A 33 29.37 17.46 25.11
N GLU A 34 30.17 17.79 24.09
CA GLU A 34 29.74 17.69 22.69
C GLU A 34 29.47 16.24 22.24
N THR A 35 30.25 15.25 22.71
CA THR A 35 30.01 13.83 22.38
C THR A 35 28.77 13.28 23.09
N LEU A 36 28.52 13.69 24.35
CA LEU A 36 27.33 13.30 25.10
C LEU A 36 26.06 13.92 24.49
N GLU A 37 26.11 15.20 24.10
CA GLU A 37 24.99 15.86 23.40
C GLU A 37 24.67 15.18 22.06
N LEU A 38 25.70 14.79 21.30
CA LEU A 38 25.51 14.04 20.05
C LEU A 38 24.92 12.64 20.31
N LEU A 39 25.39 11.95 21.35
CA LEU A 39 24.87 10.65 21.75
C LEU A 39 23.38 10.73 22.12
N ASP A 40 23.01 11.68 22.98
CA ASP A 40 21.61 11.89 23.39
C ASP A 40 20.72 12.26 22.18
N ALA A 41 21.23 13.10 21.26
CA ALA A 41 20.52 13.46 20.04
C ALA A 41 20.32 12.26 19.09
N THR A 42 21.29 11.35 19.03
CA THR A 42 21.26 10.11 18.23
C THR A 42 20.32 9.09 18.86
N ALA A 43 20.39 8.88 20.17
CA ALA A 43 19.47 8.03 20.92
C ALA A 43 18.01 8.49 20.78
N ALA A 44 17.76 9.80 20.66
CA ALA A 44 16.43 10.34 20.38
C ALA A 44 15.96 10.15 18.92
N LEU A 45 16.87 9.93 17.96
CA LEU A 45 16.56 9.69 16.55
C LEU A 45 16.28 8.20 16.27
N VAL A 46 17.05 7.31 16.89
CA VAL A 46 17.03 5.85 16.63
C VAL A 46 15.61 5.24 16.69
N PRO A 47 14.77 5.49 17.71
CA PRO A 47 13.40 4.97 17.75
C PRO A 47 12.50 5.42 16.61
N GLN A 48 12.78 6.59 16.01
CA GLN A 48 11.97 7.15 14.93
C GLN A 48 12.38 6.55 13.56
N ALA A 49 13.69 6.38 13.35
CA ALA A 49 14.24 5.86 12.10
C ALA A 49 14.18 4.32 12.00
N LEU A 50 14.30 3.61 13.13
CA LEU A 50 14.30 2.13 13.19
C LEU A 50 12.95 1.55 13.65
N ALA A 51 11.87 2.33 13.68
CA ALA A 51 10.55 1.86 14.12
C ALA A 51 10.03 0.64 13.34
N SER A 52 10.45 0.49 12.08
CA SER A 52 10.11 -0.64 11.21
C SER A 52 10.91 -1.91 11.49
N ASN A 53 12.02 -1.83 12.24
CA ASN A 53 12.94 -2.95 12.48
C ASN A 53 13.20 -3.14 13.99
N PRO A 54 12.29 -3.82 14.72
CA PRO A 54 12.39 -3.98 16.17
C PRO A 54 13.71 -4.61 16.68
N PRO A 55 14.31 -5.64 16.05
CA PRO A 55 15.57 -6.21 16.56
C PRO A 55 16.76 -5.26 16.40
N GLN A 56 16.81 -4.47 15.32
CA GLN A 56 17.85 -3.43 15.20
C GLN A 56 17.62 -2.30 16.21
N LEU A 57 16.37 -1.94 16.46
CA LEU A 57 16.02 -0.93 17.45
C LEU A 57 16.46 -1.33 18.86
N SER A 58 16.19 -2.58 19.30
CA SER A 58 16.63 -3.06 20.61
C SER A 58 18.15 -3.06 20.71
N LEU A 59 18.84 -3.60 19.71
CA LEU A 59 20.31 -3.64 19.67
C LEU A 59 20.92 -2.24 19.80
N TRP A 60 20.47 -1.26 19.02
CA TRP A 60 21.04 0.08 19.07
C TRP A 60 20.66 0.84 20.34
N ASN A 61 19.48 0.60 20.92
CA ASN A 61 19.14 1.17 22.23
C ASN A 61 20.07 0.64 23.33
N ASP A 62 20.33 -0.66 23.35
CA ASP A 62 21.21 -1.28 24.34
C ASP A 62 22.64 -0.77 24.17
N VAL A 63 23.16 -0.74 22.94
CA VAL A 63 24.50 -0.20 22.64
C VAL A 63 24.59 1.26 23.07
N LEU A 64 23.70 2.15 22.63
CA LEU A 64 23.80 3.57 22.95
C LEU A 64 23.60 3.85 24.45
N SER A 65 22.76 3.06 25.14
CA SER A 65 22.59 3.18 26.59
C SER A 65 23.86 2.78 27.36
N ALA A 66 24.53 1.71 26.93
CA ALA A 66 25.80 1.27 27.50
C ALA A 66 26.91 2.32 27.26
N VAL A 67 26.93 2.94 26.08
CA VAL A 67 27.86 4.04 25.77
C VAL A 67 27.61 5.26 26.64
N ASN A 68 26.34 5.60 26.87
CA ASN A 68 25.99 6.73 27.72
C ASN A 68 26.41 6.48 29.17
N SER A 69 26.20 5.27 29.68
CA SER A 69 26.70 4.84 30.98
C SER A 69 28.23 4.93 31.05
N ASP A 70 28.93 4.44 30.03
CA ASP A 70 30.40 4.45 29.96
C ASP A 70 30.98 5.87 29.95
N LEU A 71 30.43 6.76 29.12
CA LEU A 71 30.89 8.16 29.05
C LEU A 71 30.59 8.96 30.32
N ARG A 72 29.52 8.62 31.05
CA ARG A 72 29.18 9.26 32.34
C ARG A 72 29.94 8.68 33.53
N SER A 73 30.60 7.54 33.35
CA SER A 73 31.35 6.88 34.43
C SER A 73 32.63 7.67 34.77
N TYR A 74 32.78 8.03 36.06
CA TYR A 74 34.00 8.68 36.56
C TYR A 74 35.17 7.71 36.72
N HIS A 75 34.89 6.41 36.87
CA HIS A 75 35.92 5.40 37.07
C HIS A 75 36.55 5.02 35.72
N PRO A 76 37.89 4.99 35.59
CA PRO A 76 38.54 4.44 34.42
C PRO A 76 38.24 2.94 34.32
N ARG A 77 37.95 2.47 33.10
CA ARG A 77 37.67 1.06 32.78
C ARG A 77 38.80 0.56 31.89
N PRO A 78 39.13 -0.74 31.93
CA PRO A 78 40.08 -1.30 30.98
C PRO A 78 39.57 -1.15 29.54
N ALA A 79 40.52 -1.02 28.61
CA ALA A 79 40.24 -1.10 27.18
C ALA A 79 39.70 -2.50 26.84
N ARG A 80 38.66 -2.56 26.01
CA ARG A 80 37.98 -3.81 25.64
C ARG A 80 38.48 -4.30 24.28
N LEU A 81 39.25 -5.39 24.31
CA LEU A 81 39.61 -6.15 23.13
C LEU A 81 38.56 -7.23 22.91
N VAL A 82 37.64 -7.04 21.97
CA VAL A 82 36.59 -8.04 21.69
C VAL A 82 37.08 -8.94 20.57
N VAL A 83 37.17 -10.24 20.85
CA VAL A 83 37.52 -11.28 19.89
C VAL A 83 36.25 -12.06 19.54
N TYR A 84 35.76 -11.80 18.33
CA TYR A 84 34.60 -12.45 17.75
C TYR A 84 35.03 -13.57 16.80
N GLY A 85 34.41 -14.73 16.92
CA GLY A 85 34.53 -15.79 15.93
C GLY A 85 33.75 -17.04 16.34
N THR A 86 33.49 -17.90 15.36
CA THR A 86 32.85 -19.21 15.60
C THR A 86 33.87 -20.20 16.16
N GLU A 87 33.42 -21.32 16.71
CA GLU A 87 34.35 -22.38 17.16
C GLU A 87 35.24 -22.86 16.02
N ALA A 88 34.66 -23.02 14.83
CA ALA A 88 35.38 -23.39 13.61
C ALA A 88 36.38 -22.32 13.15
N SER A 89 36.28 -21.06 13.57
CA SER A 89 37.23 -20.04 13.15
C SER A 89 38.56 -20.08 13.90
N GLY A 90 38.66 -20.86 14.99
CA GLY A 90 39.85 -20.89 15.83
C GLY A 90 40.01 -19.64 16.70
N ALA A 91 38.93 -18.88 16.94
CA ALA A 91 38.97 -17.67 17.77
C ALA A 91 39.49 -17.96 19.19
N ARG A 92 39.05 -19.09 19.77
CA ARG A 92 39.51 -19.54 21.09
C ARG A 92 41.00 -19.85 21.09
N ASP A 93 41.51 -20.46 20.02
CA ASP A 93 42.91 -20.82 19.88
C ASP A 93 43.79 -19.58 19.72
N VAL A 94 43.32 -18.58 18.98
CA VAL A 94 43.98 -17.27 18.88
C VAL A 94 44.11 -16.64 20.26
N VAL A 95 43.05 -16.60 21.06
CA VAL A 95 43.13 -15.99 22.41
C VAL A 95 44.00 -16.81 23.35
N THR A 96 43.92 -18.14 23.32
CA THR A 96 44.82 -19.01 24.08
C THR A 96 46.27 -18.75 23.71
N ALA A 97 46.60 -18.73 22.40
CA ALA A 97 47.95 -18.50 21.91
C ALA A 97 48.48 -17.08 22.22
N LEU A 98 47.60 -16.09 22.41
CA LEU A 98 47.98 -14.74 22.86
C LEU A 98 48.24 -14.67 24.36
N LEU A 99 47.40 -15.33 25.17
CA LEU A 99 47.39 -15.15 26.63
C LEU A 99 48.23 -16.18 27.40
N GLU A 100 48.48 -17.36 26.83
CA GLU A 100 49.27 -18.42 27.47
C GLU A 100 50.75 -18.03 27.53
N GLN A 101 51.35 -18.16 28.72
CA GLN A 101 52.76 -17.84 28.95
C GLN A 101 53.59 -19.13 28.89
N PRO A 102 54.55 -19.27 27.95
CA PRO A 102 55.31 -20.51 27.75
C PRO A 102 56.14 -20.94 28.97
N PHE A 103 56.54 -19.99 29.83
CA PHE A 103 57.43 -20.23 30.97
C PHE A 103 56.75 -19.98 32.32
N ALA A 104 55.42 -19.86 32.37
CA ALA A 104 54.72 -19.74 33.63
C ALA A 104 54.85 -21.05 34.44
N SER A 105 55.17 -20.93 35.73
CA SER A 105 55.31 -22.09 36.61
C SER A 105 53.96 -22.74 36.96
N ASP A 106 52.86 -22.03 36.72
CA ASP A 106 51.51 -22.48 37.07
C ASP A 106 50.83 -23.19 35.89
N ALA A 107 50.98 -24.52 35.84
CA ALA A 107 50.29 -25.35 34.86
C ALA A 107 48.75 -25.28 35.00
N GLN A 108 48.23 -24.99 36.20
CA GLN A 108 46.79 -24.86 36.42
C GLN A 108 46.22 -23.61 35.76
N GLN A 109 47.02 -22.53 35.67
CA GLN A 109 46.64 -21.32 34.94
C GLN A 109 46.47 -21.60 33.45
N ALA A 110 47.44 -22.28 32.82
CA ALA A 110 47.38 -22.64 31.41
C ALA A 110 46.17 -23.56 31.12
N GLU A 111 45.95 -24.56 31.97
CA GLU A 111 44.80 -25.46 31.82
C GLU A 111 43.46 -24.74 32.04
N SER A 112 43.39 -23.81 32.99
CA SER A 112 42.19 -23.00 33.22
C SER A 112 41.88 -22.09 32.04
N LEU A 113 42.91 -21.54 31.39
CA LEU A 113 42.74 -20.76 30.16
C LEU A 113 42.23 -21.66 29.02
N ARG A 114 42.84 -22.82 28.78
CA ARG A 114 42.40 -23.74 27.69
C ARG A 114 41.00 -24.30 27.91
N GLN A 115 40.65 -24.67 29.14
CA GLN A 115 39.34 -25.22 29.49
C GLN A 115 38.27 -24.17 29.83
N ARG A 116 38.55 -22.87 29.62
CA ARG A 116 37.66 -21.78 30.08
C ARG A 116 36.22 -21.89 29.57
N TRP A 117 36.04 -22.31 28.33
CA TRP A 117 34.71 -22.50 27.72
C TRP A 117 34.03 -23.81 28.15
N ALA A 118 34.79 -24.83 28.56
CA ALA A 118 34.21 -26.09 29.04
C ALA A 118 33.54 -25.94 30.42
N LYS A 119 33.96 -24.92 31.20
CA LYS A 119 33.41 -24.60 32.52
C LYS A 119 32.23 -23.62 32.48
N GLN A 120 31.95 -23.04 31.31
CA GLN A 120 30.92 -22.02 31.14
C GLN A 120 29.53 -22.64 30.90
N PRO A 121 28.44 -22.00 31.34
CA PRO A 121 27.09 -22.43 31.01
C PRO A 121 26.87 -22.43 29.49
N SER A 122 26.13 -23.41 28.97
CA SER A 122 25.84 -23.51 27.53
C SER A 122 25.06 -22.31 26.96
N GLU A 123 24.44 -21.50 27.82
CA GLU A 123 23.68 -20.30 27.44
C GLU A 123 24.54 -19.03 27.34
N GLN A 124 25.77 -19.05 27.88
CA GLN A 124 26.62 -17.88 27.91
C GLN A 124 27.31 -17.68 26.55
N THR A 125 27.05 -16.53 25.91
CA THR A 125 27.55 -16.21 24.56
C THR A 125 28.88 -15.46 24.57
N ASN A 126 29.35 -15.02 25.74
CA ASN A 126 30.57 -14.26 25.91
C ASN A 126 31.33 -14.60 27.19
N LEU A 127 32.66 -14.52 27.13
CA LEU A 127 33.55 -14.71 28.27
C LEU A 127 34.49 -13.52 28.38
N THR A 128 34.55 -12.93 29.58
CA THR A 128 35.43 -11.81 29.87
C THR A 128 36.68 -12.29 30.60
N ILE A 129 37.86 -11.92 30.12
CA ILE A 129 39.16 -12.29 30.67
C ILE A 129 39.90 -11.03 31.13
N GLU A 130 40.34 -11.04 32.38
CA GLU A 130 40.96 -9.91 33.06
C GLU A 130 42.28 -10.32 33.73
N HIS A 131 43.23 -9.37 33.82
CA HIS A 131 44.39 -9.54 34.68
C HIS A 131 44.00 -9.39 36.15
N GLY A 132 44.33 -10.35 37.00
CA GLY A 132 44.12 -10.26 38.44
C GLY A 132 44.29 -11.57 39.20
N SER A 133 43.97 -11.54 40.49
CA SER A 133 43.95 -12.74 41.33
C SER A 133 42.92 -13.75 40.81
N PRO A 134 43.23 -15.07 40.84
CA PRO A 134 42.38 -16.09 40.27
C PRO A 134 40.99 -16.09 40.90
N ALA A 135 39.99 -15.77 40.11
CA ALA A 135 38.57 -15.80 40.46
C ALA A 135 37.77 -16.22 39.21
N PHE A 136 36.73 -17.02 39.42
CA PHE A 136 35.88 -17.56 38.37
C PHE A 136 34.43 -17.23 38.74
N ASP A 137 34.05 -15.97 38.49
CA ASP A 137 32.68 -15.48 38.64
C ASP A 137 32.09 -15.35 37.21
N ASP A 138 31.60 -14.16 36.86
CA ASP A 138 31.17 -13.80 35.50
C ASP A 138 32.36 -13.47 34.57
N SER A 139 33.54 -13.29 35.13
CA SER A 139 34.80 -13.07 34.41
C SER A 139 35.91 -14.00 34.92
N LEU A 140 36.79 -14.40 33.99
CA LEU A 140 37.99 -15.18 34.26
C LEU A 140 39.14 -14.22 34.60
N ARG A 141 39.51 -14.15 35.88
CA ARG A 141 40.69 -13.38 36.32
C ARG A 141 41.88 -14.30 36.44
N LEU A 142 43.00 -13.96 35.80
CA LEU A 142 44.25 -14.71 35.86
C LEU A 142 45.46 -13.75 35.89
N PRO A 143 46.60 -14.12 36.48
CA PRO A 143 47.81 -13.30 36.44
C PRO A 143 48.47 -13.35 35.05
N LEU A 144 47.99 -12.50 34.13
CA LEU A 144 48.39 -12.48 32.72
C LEU A 144 49.38 -11.35 32.43
N ALA A 145 50.67 -11.65 32.42
CA ALA A 145 51.75 -10.69 32.11
C ALA A 145 51.63 -10.12 30.69
N TYR A 146 51.00 -10.87 29.76
CA TYR A 146 50.71 -10.39 28.41
C TYR A 146 49.81 -9.15 28.40
N LEU A 147 48.83 -9.05 29.32
CA LEU A 147 47.94 -7.90 29.40
C LEU A 147 48.63 -6.68 30.02
N ASP A 148 49.64 -6.89 30.87
CA ASP A 148 50.39 -5.82 31.53
C ASP A 148 51.42 -5.13 30.62
N GLN A 149 51.78 -5.76 29.49
CA GLN A 149 52.75 -5.18 28.54
C GLN A 149 52.20 -3.96 27.79
N PHE A 150 50.87 -3.74 27.83
CA PHE A 150 50.22 -2.66 27.12
C PHE A 150 50.19 -1.37 27.95
N PRO A 151 50.23 -0.19 27.32
CA PRO A 151 50.25 1.10 28.03
C PRO A 151 48.93 1.43 28.75
N VAL A 152 47.87 0.66 28.48
CA VAL A 152 46.55 0.82 29.09
C VAL A 152 46.07 -0.52 29.64
N PRO A 153 45.36 -0.54 30.79
CA PRO A 153 44.76 -1.77 31.30
C PRO A 153 43.84 -2.39 30.25
N LEU A 154 44.01 -3.68 29.96
CA LEU A 154 43.30 -4.38 28.89
C LEU A 154 42.43 -5.50 29.46
N GLN A 155 41.23 -5.63 28.90
CA GLN A 155 40.29 -6.71 29.15
C GLN A 155 39.97 -7.36 27.81
N VAL A 156 40.04 -8.70 27.75
CA VAL A 156 39.74 -9.47 26.54
C VAL A 156 38.35 -10.05 26.68
N ILE A 157 37.49 -9.82 25.69
CA ILE A 157 36.13 -10.34 25.68
C ILE A 157 36.03 -11.28 24.48
N GLU A 158 35.87 -12.56 24.74
CA GLU A 158 35.60 -13.56 23.71
C GLU A 158 34.10 -13.73 23.54
N GLY A 159 33.62 -13.93 22.32
CA GLY A 159 32.23 -14.33 22.14
C GLY A 159 31.84 -14.64 20.71
N THR A 160 30.66 -15.24 20.57
CA THR A 160 30.10 -15.66 19.28
C THR A 160 28.99 -14.71 18.79
N ASP A 161 28.59 -13.74 19.61
CA ASP A 161 27.56 -12.75 19.25
C ASP A 161 28.20 -11.55 18.53
N PRO A 162 27.83 -11.24 17.28
CA PRO A 162 28.35 -10.08 16.56
C PRO A 162 27.99 -8.75 17.21
N ALA A 163 26.96 -8.69 18.07
CA ALA A 163 26.62 -7.47 18.82
C ALA A 163 27.76 -7.04 19.76
N LEU A 164 28.60 -7.97 20.21
CA LEU A 164 29.76 -7.67 21.07
C LEU A 164 30.78 -6.78 20.37
N LEU A 165 30.93 -6.91 19.04
CA LEU A 165 31.82 -6.07 18.25
C LEU A 165 31.47 -4.59 18.36
N GLN A 166 30.19 -4.27 18.61
CA GLN A 166 29.76 -2.89 18.82
C GLN A 166 30.31 -2.34 20.14
N THR A 167 30.49 -3.17 21.16
CA THR A 167 31.01 -2.75 22.48
C THR A 167 32.54 -2.64 22.54
N ALA A 168 33.23 -3.13 21.50
CA ALA A 168 34.68 -3.21 21.46
C ALA A 168 35.35 -1.83 21.38
N ASP A 169 36.47 -1.64 22.08
CA ASP A 169 37.38 -0.54 21.75
C ASP A 169 38.28 -0.95 20.58
N ILE A 170 38.70 -2.22 20.56
CA ILE A 170 39.41 -2.85 19.45
C ILE A 170 38.64 -4.11 19.04
N PRO A 171 37.87 -4.06 17.94
CA PRO A 171 37.17 -5.23 17.43
C PRO A 171 38.14 -6.12 16.66
N VAL A 172 38.21 -7.40 17.05
CA VAL A 172 38.98 -8.44 16.37
C VAL A 172 38.01 -9.50 15.87
N ILE A 173 38.01 -9.73 14.57
CA ILE A 173 37.21 -10.78 13.93
C ILE A 173 38.15 -11.91 13.53
N VAL A 174 37.98 -13.09 14.10
CA VAL A 174 38.69 -14.30 13.71
C VAL A 174 37.80 -15.12 12.79
N THR A 175 38.30 -15.37 11.58
CA THR A 175 37.56 -16.08 10.53
C THR A 175 38.44 -17.10 9.82
N ARG A 176 37.82 -18.07 9.18
CA ARG A 176 38.52 -18.88 8.17
C ARG A 176 38.56 -18.12 6.85
N LEU A 177 39.48 -18.53 5.99
CA LEU A 177 39.66 -17.93 4.69
C LEU A 177 38.40 -18.04 3.80
N GLU A 178 37.67 -19.15 3.90
CA GLU A 178 36.42 -19.40 3.17
C GLU A 178 35.27 -18.48 3.59
N ASP A 179 35.28 -18.03 4.84
CA ASP A 179 34.19 -17.23 5.44
C ASP A 179 34.43 -15.71 5.29
N LEU A 180 35.54 -15.29 4.67
CA LEU A 180 35.98 -13.89 4.58
C LEU A 180 34.96 -12.95 3.91
N HIS A 181 34.09 -13.48 3.05
CA HIS A 181 33.11 -12.68 2.31
C HIS A 181 31.89 -12.26 3.14
N ASN A 182 31.61 -12.94 4.26
CA ASN A 182 30.39 -12.76 5.05
C ASN A 182 30.63 -12.06 6.40
N LEU A 183 31.74 -11.33 6.53
CA LEU A 183 32.12 -10.73 7.81
C LEU A 183 31.25 -9.53 8.18
N PRO A 184 30.79 -9.44 9.44
CA PRO A 184 30.05 -8.29 9.95
C PRO A 184 31.01 -7.13 10.29
N ILE A 185 31.69 -6.59 9.27
CA ILE A 185 32.62 -5.47 9.45
C ILE A 185 31.80 -4.18 9.58
N THR A 186 31.64 -3.70 10.80
CA THR A 186 30.87 -2.49 11.09
C THR A 186 31.75 -1.28 11.35
N ARG A 187 33.05 -1.48 11.63
CA ARG A 187 33.97 -0.41 11.99
C ARG A 187 35.26 -0.46 11.16
N PRO A 188 35.82 0.71 10.79
CA PRO A 188 37.06 0.76 10.02
C PRO A 188 38.24 0.20 10.81
N ASP A 189 38.29 0.41 12.13
CA ASP A 189 39.36 -0.03 13.04
C ASP A 189 39.34 -1.52 13.39
N THR A 190 38.51 -2.31 12.72
CA THR A 190 38.44 -3.77 12.89
C THR A 190 39.73 -4.44 12.39
N ILE A 191 40.29 -5.31 13.23
CA ILE A 191 41.38 -6.21 12.87
C ILE A 191 40.75 -7.55 12.47
N VAL A 192 41.01 -7.99 11.23
CA VAL A 192 40.53 -9.30 10.77
C VAL A 192 41.70 -10.28 10.81
N ILE A 193 41.55 -11.32 11.60
CA ILE A 193 42.48 -12.44 11.72
C ILE A 193 41.93 -13.60 10.89
N VAL A 194 42.66 -13.99 9.88
CA VAL A 194 42.35 -15.14 9.02
C VAL A 194 43.17 -16.33 9.52
N ASN A 195 42.47 -17.32 10.07
CA ASN A 195 43.05 -18.59 10.49
C ASN A 195 43.43 -19.42 9.23
N ILE A 196 44.71 -19.75 9.13
CA ILE A 196 45.27 -20.64 8.12
C ILE A 196 45.59 -21.97 8.79
N GLU A 197 44.74 -22.96 8.54
CA GLU A 197 44.91 -24.33 9.05
C GLU A 197 45.81 -25.19 8.15
N ASP A 198 45.90 -24.88 6.85
CA ASP A 198 46.70 -25.62 5.87
C ASP A 198 48.07 -24.99 5.64
N GLU A 199 49.12 -25.80 5.55
CA GLU A 199 50.50 -25.38 5.18
C GLU A 199 50.61 -24.78 3.78
N ASN A 200 49.53 -24.69 3.01
CA ASN A 200 49.57 -24.18 1.64
C ASN A 200 49.74 -22.65 1.65
N PRO A 201 50.93 -22.13 1.32
CA PRO A 201 51.34 -20.77 1.66
C PRO A 201 50.88 -19.73 0.65
N PHE A 202 49.97 -20.07 -0.27
CA PHE A 202 49.51 -19.12 -1.27
C PHE A 202 48.44 -18.21 -0.65
N PRO A 203 48.74 -16.93 -0.39
CA PRO A 203 47.68 -15.99 -0.07
C PRO A 203 46.77 -15.99 -1.30
N PRO A 204 45.50 -16.39 -1.20
CA PRO A 204 44.58 -16.15 -2.30
C PRO A 204 44.66 -14.65 -2.59
N ARG A 205 44.72 -14.30 -3.88
CA ARG A 205 44.46 -12.93 -4.30
C ARG A 205 43.09 -12.59 -3.72
N ALA A 206 43.08 -11.85 -2.62
CA ALA A 206 41.87 -11.43 -1.97
C ALA A 206 41.15 -10.55 -2.99
N SER A 207 40.23 -11.15 -3.73
CA SER A 207 39.31 -10.42 -4.58
C SER A 207 38.58 -9.48 -3.64
N THR A 208 38.92 -8.20 -3.75
CA THR A 208 38.44 -7.11 -2.89
C THR A 208 36.93 -7.23 -2.77
N SER A 209 36.47 -7.71 -1.61
CA SER A 209 35.05 -7.81 -1.31
C SER A 209 34.41 -6.44 -1.49
N SER A 210 33.23 -6.38 -2.08
CA SER A 210 32.45 -5.14 -2.29
C SER A 210 31.87 -4.55 -0.99
N SER A 211 32.43 -4.88 0.18
CA SER A 211 32.01 -4.28 1.44
C SER A 211 32.36 -2.78 1.41
N PRO A 212 31.42 -1.89 1.74
CA PRO A 212 31.63 -0.44 1.70
C PRO A 212 32.67 0.05 2.73
N VAL A 213 33.01 -0.79 3.72
CA VAL A 213 34.00 -0.48 4.76
C VAL A 213 35.10 -1.55 4.72
N ALA A 214 36.27 -1.18 4.20
CA ALA A 214 37.44 -2.04 4.24
C ALA A 214 38.00 -2.05 5.68
N PRO A 215 38.32 -3.22 6.27
CA PRO A 215 38.97 -3.27 7.56
C PRO A 215 40.38 -2.70 7.46
N THR A 216 40.87 -2.13 8.56
CA THR A 216 42.19 -1.48 8.55
C THR A 216 43.30 -2.49 8.26
N LYS A 217 43.19 -3.73 8.75
CA LYS A 217 44.25 -4.73 8.65
C LYS A 217 43.71 -6.16 8.57
N TYR A 218 44.23 -6.92 7.62
CA TYR A 218 44.08 -8.37 7.56
C TYR A 218 45.38 -9.02 8.05
N LEU A 219 45.27 -9.94 9.00
CA LEU A 219 46.37 -10.72 9.55
C LEU A 219 46.14 -12.19 9.26
N PHE A 220 47.13 -12.85 8.69
CA PHE A 220 47.07 -14.27 8.37
C PHE A 220 47.90 -15.03 9.40
N VAL A 221 47.28 -15.89 10.19
CA VAL A 221 47.91 -16.58 11.33
C VAL A 221 47.53 -18.05 11.38
N SER A 222 48.39 -18.87 11.97
CA SER A 222 48.11 -20.28 12.25
C SER A 222 48.09 -20.50 13.77
N PRO A 223 46.91 -20.36 14.42
CA PRO A 223 46.82 -20.47 15.88
C PRO A 223 47.11 -21.89 16.36
N SER A 224 46.76 -22.93 15.59
CA SER A 224 47.10 -24.33 15.89
C SER A 224 48.61 -24.57 15.93
N GLN A 225 49.37 -23.98 15.00
CA GLN A 225 50.83 -24.02 15.02
C GLN A 225 51.41 -23.29 16.25
N ALA A 226 50.80 -22.18 16.67
CA ALA A 226 51.22 -21.47 17.88
C ALA A 226 50.97 -22.30 19.15
N LEU A 227 49.82 -22.97 19.25
CA LEU A 227 49.48 -23.84 20.39
C LEU A 227 50.38 -25.07 20.47
N SER A 228 50.64 -25.75 19.34
CA SER A 228 51.59 -26.86 19.30
C SER A 228 53.02 -26.44 19.69
N ALA A 229 53.43 -25.22 19.33
CA ALA A 229 54.70 -24.67 19.77
C ALA A 229 54.73 -24.50 21.30
N LEU A 230 53.65 -23.99 21.90
CA LEU A 230 53.53 -23.81 23.36
C LEU A 230 53.60 -25.16 24.09
N ASP A 231 52.96 -26.19 23.55
CA ASP A 231 53.01 -27.55 24.11
C ASP A 231 54.43 -28.13 24.17
N VAL A 232 55.25 -27.88 23.13
CA VAL A 232 56.65 -28.37 23.07
C VAL A 232 57.50 -27.84 24.23
N VAL A 233 57.33 -26.57 24.63
CA VAL A 233 58.07 -25.98 25.75
C VAL A 233 57.50 -26.38 27.10
N ARG A 234 56.19 -26.62 27.19
CA ARG A 234 55.54 -27.08 28.41
C ARG A 234 56.04 -28.48 28.82
N ASP A 235 56.23 -29.36 27.84
CA ASP A 235 56.61 -30.76 28.09
C ASP A 235 58.12 -30.94 28.34
N SER A 236 58.95 -29.96 27.95
CA SER A 236 60.40 -30.04 28.11
C SER A 236 61.05 -28.68 28.23
N SER A 237 61.84 -28.49 29.29
CA SER A 237 62.69 -27.30 29.47
C SER A 237 64.04 -27.39 28.75
N ALA A 238 64.24 -28.39 27.88
CA ALA A 238 65.49 -28.56 27.14
C ALA A 238 65.70 -27.41 26.15
N SER A 239 66.96 -27.01 25.93
CA SER A 239 67.32 -25.93 25.00
C SER A 239 66.78 -26.15 23.58
N GLU A 240 66.67 -27.41 23.14
CA GLU A 240 66.11 -27.77 21.84
C GLU A 240 64.60 -27.49 21.75
N ALA A 241 63.85 -27.73 22.84
CA ALA A 241 62.42 -27.45 22.91
C ALA A 241 62.15 -25.94 22.82
N ILE A 242 62.97 -25.12 23.50
CA ILE A 242 62.90 -23.66 23.41
C ILE A 242 63.14 -23.18 21.97
N GLN A 243 64.13 -23.73 21.27
CA GLN A 243 64.42 -23.37 19.88
C GLN A 243 63.25 -23.74 18.95
N ARG A 244 62.69 -24.95 19.10
CA ARG A 244 61.52 -25.40 18.32
C ARG A 244 60.29 -24.54 18.57
N TYR A 245 60.05 -24.15 19.81
CA TYR A 245 58.99 -23.19 20.15
C TYR A 245 59.21 -21.86 19.47
N GLN A 246 60.41 -21.26 19.57
CA GLN A 246 60.69 -19.97 18.95
C GLN A 246 60.47 -20.01 17.44
N THR A 247 60.97 -21.05 16.75
CA THR A 247 60.80 -21.17 15.30
C THR A 247 59.34 -21.38 14.90
N ALA A 248 58.61 -22.29 15.55
CA ALA A 248 57.21 -22.58 15.24
C ALA A 248 56.27 -21.42 15.62
N PHE A 249 56.50 -20.77 16.76
CA PHE A 249 55.72 -19.61 17.20
C PHE A 249 55.96 -18.40 16.30
N LEU A 250 57.20 -18.16 15.84
CA LEU A 250 57.47 -17.14 14.81
C LEU A 250 56.79 -17.48 13.48
N ALA A 251 56.80 -18.75 13.06
CA ALA A 251 56.16 -19.21 11.83
C ALA A 251 54.64 -19.03 11.84
N SER A 252 54.00 -19.18 13.02
CA SER A 252 52.55 -18.99 13.21
C SER A 252 52.06 -17.55 12.96
N ARG A 253 52.98 -16.57 12.93
CA ARG A 253 52.73 -15.12 12.82
C ARG A 253 51.91 -14.50 13.98
N MET A 254 51.71 -15.21 15.09
CA MET A 254 51.12 -14.64 16.30
C MET A 254 51.86 -13.40 16.84
N PRO A 255 53.21 -13.29 16.77
CA PRO A 255 53.92 -12.05 17.13
C PRO A 255 53.45 -10.82 16.34
N THR A 256 53.03 -10.99 15.07
CA THR A 256 52.49 -9.90 14.25
C THR A 256 51.14 -9.41 14.77
N VAL A 257 50.30 -10.30 15.32
CA VAL A 257 49.05 -9.92 15.99
C VAL A 257 49.36 -9.08 17.22
N SER A 258 50.27 -9.56 18.07
CA SER A 258 50.70 -8.83 19.26
C SER A 258 51.27 -7.44 18.93
N GLN A 259 52.15 -7.36 17.92
CA GLN A 259 52.70 -6.09 17.45
C GLN A 259 51.63 -5.16 16.88
N THR A 260 50.65 -5.71 16.16
CA THR A 260 49.53 -4.93 15.60
C THR A 260 48.64 -4.37 16.71
N LEU A 261 48.31 -5.19 17.72
CA LEU A 261 47.57 -4.76 18.90
C LEU A 261 48.35 -3.72 19.70
N HIS A 262 49.65 -3.92 19.89
CA HIS A 262 50.50 -2.96 20.57
C HIS A 262 50.57 -1.64 19.81
N THR A 263 50.66 -1.66 18.48
CA THR A 263 50.64 -0.44 17.65
C THR A 263 49.29 0.26 17.73
N ALA A 264 48.19 -0.51 17.71
CA ALA A 264 46.85 0.03 17.86
C ALA A 264 46.68 0.69 19.24
N LEU A 265 47.01 -0.01 20.33
CA LEU A 265 46.91 0.48 21.71
C LEU A 265 47.91 1.59 22.04
N ALA A 266 49.12 1.58 21.48
CA ALA A 266 50.12 2.62 21.70
C ALA A 266 49.72 3.96 21.09
N SER A 267 48.93 3.94 19.99
CA SER A 267 48.33 5.16 19.44
C SER A 267 47.29 5.78 20.38
N LEU A 268 46.86 5.04 21.40
CA LEU A 268 45.78 5.35 22.31
C LEU A 268 46.35 5.63 23.70
N GLN A 269 47.19 6.66 23.82
CA GLN A 269 47.90 7.04 25.05
C GLN A 269 46.98 7.31 26.28
N ASN A 270 45.66 7.44 26.07
CA ASN A 270 44.71 7.74 27.13
C ASN A 270 43.39 6.97 26.94
N VAL A 271 42.98 6.21 27.97
CA VAL A 271 41.72 5.45 28.03
C VAL A 271 40.50 6.34 27.80
N SER A 272 40.54 7.61 28.21
CA SER A 272 39.43 8.54 27.96
C SER A 272 39.27 8.83 26.46
N VAL A 273 40.36 8.96 25.70
CA VAL A 273 40.32 9.17 24.24
C VAL A 273 39.73 7.94 23.56
N LEU A 274 40.10 6.75 24.02
CA LEU A 274 39.52 5.47 23.59
C LEU A 274 38.01 5.44 23.74
N ARG A 275 37.49 5.73 24.94
CA ARG A 275 36.05 5.75 25.21
C ARG A 275 35.31 6.67 24.25
N HIS A 276 35.83 7.88 24.05
CA HIS A 276 35.19 8.83 23.17
C HIS A 276 35.26 8.43 21.69
N ARG A 277 36.35 7.78 21.26
CA ARG A 277 36.48 7.22 19.90
C ARG A 277 35.50 6.07 19.68
N THR A 278 35.41 5.15 20.63
CA THR A 278 34.45 4.03 20.62
C THR A 278 33.02 4.55 20.56
N ALA A 279 32.68 5.52 21.42
CA ALA A 279 31.37 6.17 21.43
C ALA A 279 31.03 6.80 20.08
N LEU A 280 31.97 7.53 19.47
CA LEU A 280 31.76 8.15 18.16
C LEU A 280 31.59 7.09 17.05
N ALA A 281 32.35 6.01 17.08
CA ALA A 281 32.19 4.88 16.16
C ALA A 281 30.80 4.22 16.28
N GLN A 282 30.32 4.02 17.51
CA GLN A 282 28.98 3.46 17.77
C GLN A 282 27.86 4.42 17.34
N ILE A 283 28.01 5.73 17.59
CA ILE A 283 27.09 6.77 17.09
C ILE A 283 27.01 6.69 15.57
N ARG A 284 28.15 6.60 14.87
CA ARG A 284 28.18 6.46 13.41
C ARG A 284 27.53 5.17 12.93
N GLY A 285 27.79 4.06 13.61
CA GLY A 285 27.13 2.79 13.34
C GLY A 285 25.61 2.90 13.43
N ALA A 286 25.11 3.53 14.50
CA ALA A 286 23.68 3.78 14.69
C ALA A 286 23.10 4.69 13.60
N LEU A 287 23.81 5.78 13.24
CA LEU A 287 23.39 6.69 12.16
C LEU A 287 23.40 5.98 10.79
N ALA A 288 24.39 5.12 10.52
CA ALA A 288 24.43 4.33 9.29
C ALA A 288 23.26 3.34 9.21
N ALA A 289 22.93 2.67 10.32
CA ALA A 289 21.76 1.80 10.41
C ALA A 289 20.46 2.59 10.20
N CYS A 290 20.33 3.77 10.80
CA CYS A 290 19.19 4.67 10.58
C CYS A 290 19.06 5.06 9.10
N ARG A 291 20.17 5.39 8.43
CA ARG A 291 20.21 5.76 7.01
C ARG A 291 19.74 4.60 6.14
N SER A 292 20.27 3.40 6.38
CA SER A 292 19.86 2.19 5.67
C SER A 292 18.36 1.91 5.83
N SER A 293 17.83 2.05 7.05
CA SER A 293 16.39 1.86 7.33
C SER A 293 15.51 2.89 6.64
N ILE A 294 15.94 4.17 6.61
CA ILE A 294 15.23 5.24 5.90
C ILE A 294 15.20 4.98 4.39
N GLU A 295 16.33 4.59 3.80
CA GLU A 295 16.42 4.26 2.38
C GLU A 295 15.57 3.03 2.02
N GLU A 296 15.59 1.99 2.84
CA GLU A 296 14.71 0.82 2.67
C GLU A 296 13.23 1.23 2.73
N ALA A 297 12.86 2.07 3.70
CA ALA A 297 11.50 2.58 3.81
C ALA A 297 11.09 3.42 2.59
N ARG A 298 12.00 4.24 2.03
CA ARG A 298 11.75 5.00 0.78
C ARG A 298 11.49 4.06 -0.40
N LEU A 299 12.33 3.05 -0.59
CA LEU A 299 12.16 2.06 -1.65
C LEU A 299 10.82 1.33 -1.54
N GLN A 300 10.38 1.00 -0.32
CA GLN A 300 9.07 0.40 -0.08
C GLN A 300 7.93 1.38 -0.45
N LEU A 301 8.02 2.66 -0.05
CA LEU A 301 7.02 3.68 -0.42
C LEU A 301 6.93 3.90 -1.93
N ASP A 302 8.05 3.86 -2.65
CA ASP A 302 8.08 4.01 -4.11
C ASP A 302 7.44 2.81 -4.83
N ARG A 303 7.66 1.59 -4.33
CA ARG A 303 6.96 0.39 -4.83
C ARG A 303 5.44 0.51 -4.64
N ILE A 304 5.00 0.90 -3.44
CA ILE A 304 3.58 1.10 -3.14
C ILE A 304 2.98 2.21 -4.02
N ALA A 305 3.71 3.32 -4.22
CA ALA A 305 3.27 4.39 -5.11
C ALA A 305 3.09 3.90 -6.55
N ALA A 306 4.02 3.09 -7.06
CA ALA A 306 3.92 2.50 -8.41
C ALA A 306 2.70 1.56 -8.53
N ASP A 307 2.42 0.76 -7.50
CA ASP A 307 1.25 -0.13 -7.48
C ASP A 307 -0.08 0.64 -7.42
N ILE A 308 -0.12 1.76 -6.67
CA ILE A 308 -1.27 2.68 -6.66
C ILE A 308 -1.51 3.24 -8.06
N SER A 309 -0.47 3.80 -8.70
CA SER A 309 -0.58 4.37 -10.05
C SER A 309 -0.99 3.31 -11.07
N LYS A 310 -0.51 2.07 -10.94
CA LYS A 310 -0.91 0.96 -11.80
C LYS A 310 -2.39 0.60 -11.63
N LEU A 311 -2.89 0.55 -10.40
CA LEU A 311 -4.31 0.25 -10.15
C LEU A 311 -5.22 1.36 -10.66
N ASP A 312 -4.82 2.62 -10.51
CA ASP A 312 -5.57 3.79 -10.99
C ASP A 312 -5.59 3.87 -12.53
N ALA A 313 -4.45 3.61 -13.19
CA ALA A 313 -4.37 3.52 -14.64
C ALA A 313 -5.28 2.40 -15.21
N LEU A 314 -5.28 1.22 -14.57
CA LEU A 314 -6.17 0.12 -14.94
C LEU A 314 -7.65 0.47 -14.73
N ALA A 315 -7.97 1.23 -13.69
CA ALA A 315 -9.33 1.70 -13.43
C ALA A 315 -9.82 2.67 -14.52
N GLU A 316 -8.98 3.61 -14.95
CA GLU A 316 -9.31 4.53 -16.05
C GLU A 316 -9.41 3.84 -17.41
N GLU A 317 -8.50 2.92 -17.71
CA GLU A 317 -8.53 2.14 -18.95
C GLU A 317 -9.83 1.35 -19.06
N GLU A 318 -10.19 0.61 -18.01
CA GLU A 318 -11.42 -0.18 -17.98
C GLU A 318 -12.67 0.71 -17.96
N ARG A 319 -12.62 1.92 -17.39
CA ARG A 319 -13.73 2.89 -17.48
C ARG A 319 -14.03 3.29 -18.92
N VAL A 320 -13.00 3.65 -19.68
CA VAL A 320 -13.16 4.05 -21.10
C VAL A 320 -13.60 2.87 -21.94
N LYS A 321 -13.04 1.68 -21.70
CA LYS A 321 -13.38 0.44 -22.41
C LYS A 321 -14.83 0.01 -22.17
N VAL A 322 -15.32 0.10 -20.94
CA VAL A 322 -16.72 -0.24 -20.60
C VAL A 322 -17.71 0.62 -21.38
N GLN A 323 -17.45 1.92 -21.53
CA GLN A 323 -18.33 2.80 -22.32
C GLN A 323 -18.42 2.33 -23.77
N LEU A 324 -17.29 1.96 -24.38
CA LEU A 324 -17.23 1.42 -25.74
C LEU A 324 -17.88 0.03 -25.85
N ASP A 325 -17.70 -0.83 -24.86
CA ASP A 325 -18.28 -2.18 -24.83
C ASP A 325 -19.81 -2.15 -24.68
N VAL A 326 -20.35 -1.25 -23.86
CA VAL A 326 -21.80 -1.16 -23.59
C VAL A 326 -22.53 -0.45 -24.71
N PHE A 327 -21.95 0.63 -25.24
CA PHE A 327 -22.61 1.45 -26.26
C PHE A 327 -22.23 1.09 -27.69
N GLY A 328 -21.11 0.40 -27.90
CA GLY A 328 -20.52 0.19 -29.21
C GLY A 328 -19.80 1.44 -29.74
N SER A 329 -19.40 1.37 -31.00
CA SER A 329 -18.82 2.52 -31.70
C SER A 329 -19.82 3.69 -31.76
N PRO A 330 -19.37 4.96 -31.70
CA PRO A 330 -20.25 6.13 -31.86
C PRO A 330 -21.05 6.12 -33.17
N GLN A 331 -20.56 5.42 -34.21
CA GLN A 331 -21.27 5.25 -35.48
C GLN A 331 -22.38 4.20 -35.43
N ASN A 332 -22.30 3.24 -34.50
CA ASN A 332 -23.21 2.11 -34.39
C ASN A 332 -23.68 1.90 -32.95
N HIS A 333 -24.20 2.97 -32.35
CA HIS A 333 -24.60 2.98 -30.95
C HIS A 333 -25.73 1.98 -30.69
N ALA A 334 -25.52 1.01 -29.80
CA ALA A 334 -26.50 -0.06 -29.50
C ALA A 334 -27.87 0.51 -29.08
N VAL A 335 -27.84 1.58 -28.27
CA VAL A 335 -29.07 2.29 -27.85
C VAL A 335 -29.82 2.90 -29.03
N ASP A 336 -29.12 3.54 -29.98
CA ASP A 336 -29.76 4.17 -31.13
C ASP A 336 -30.40 3.12 -32.05
N ARG A 337 -29.74 1.97 -32.24
CA ARG A 337 -30.32 0.82 -32.95
C ARG A 337 -31.58 0.29 -32.28
N ALA A 338 -31.51 0.01 -30.98
CA ALA A 338 -32.66 -0.51 -30.23
C ALA A 338 -33.82 0.49 -30.19
N LEU A 339 -33.54 1.79 -30.10
CA LEU A 339 -34.56 2.84 -30.17
C LEU A 339 -35.15 2.95 -31.58
N ALA A 340 -34.35 2.83 -32.64
CA ALA A 340 -34.83 2.83 -34.02
C ALA A 340 -35.75 1.63 -34.29
N ASP A 341 -35.39 0.45 -33.81
CA ASP A 341 -36.21 -0.77 -33.92
C ASP A 341 -37.53 -0.63 -33.15
N ALA A 342 -37.45 -0.20 -31.89
CA ALA A 342 -38.63 0.04 -31.06
C ALA A 342 -39.56 1.11 -31.68
N THR A 343 -38.98 2.18 -32.22
CA THR A 343 -39.74 3.23 -32.92
C THR A 343 -40.39 2.68 -34.19
N THR A 344 -39.68 1.89 -34.98
CA THR A 344 -40.23 1.32 -36.23
C THR A 344 -41.38 0.35 -35.94
N MET A 345 -41.20 -0.54 -34.96
CA MET A 345 -42.24 -1.49 -34.54
C MET A 345 -43.45 -0.78 -33.92
N MET A 346 -43.22 0.22 -33.06
CA MET A 346 -44.31 0.96 -32.43
C MET A 346 -45.09 1.78 -33.45
N LYS A 347 -44.40 2.40 -34.41
CA LYS A 347 -45.04 3.12 -35.52
C LYS A 347 -45.94 2.21 -36.33
N LEU A 348 -45.45 1.02 -36.70
CA LEU A 348 -46.23 0.02 -37.44
C LEU A 348 -47.48 -0.41 -36.66
N LYS A 349 -47.37 -0.61 -35.33
CA LYS A 349 -48.50 -0.98 -34.47
C LYS A 349 -49.53 0.15 -34.33
N ILE A 350 -49.07 1.40 -34.25
CA ILE A 350 -49.94 2.58 -34.16
C ILE A 350 -50.62 2.91 -35.49
N ASP A 351 -49.92 2.74 -36.59
CA ASP A 351 -50.49 2.93 -37.92
C ASP A 351 -51.52 1.83 -38.24
N HIS A 352 -51.35 0.63 -37.70
CA HIS A 352 -52.32 -0.45 -37.79
C HIS A 352 -53.60 -0.21 -36.95
N MET A 353 -53.56 0.68 -35.95
CA MET A 353 -54.74 1.08 -35.18
C MET A 353 -55.67 1.95 -36.03
N ARG A 354 -56.57 1.29 -36.76
CA ARG A 354 -57.64 1.96 -37.53
C ARG A 354 -58.57 2.71 -36.57
N TRP A 355 -58.79 3.99 -36.85
CA TRP A 355 -59.59 4.88 -36.00
C TRP A 355 -60.96 4.30 -35.60
N ARG A 356 -61.67 3.62 -36.53
CA ARG A 356 -62.99 3.02 -36.27
C ARG A 356 -62.95 1.97 -35.16
N ARG A 357 -61.92 1.13 -35.14
CA ARG A 357 -61.78 0.04 -34.17
C ARG A 357 -61.24 0.55 -32.83
N SER A 358 -60.36 1.54 -32.86
CA SER A 358 -59.82 2.17 -31.65
C SER A 358 -60.86 2.99 -30.88
N ILE A 359 -61.82 3.61 -31.57
CA ILE A 359 -62.88 4.40 -30.94
C ILE A 359 -64.00 3.50 -30.38
N SER A 360 -64.27 2.33 -30.95
CA SER A 360 -65.26 1.40 -30.39
C SER A 360 -64.77 0.68 -29.13
N SER A 361 -63.45 0.54 -28.96
CA SER A 361 -62.81 -0.20 -27.86
C SER A 361 -61.88 0.71 -27.03
N ILE A 362 -62.41 1.81 -26.51
CA ILE A 362 -61.58 2.80 -25.79
C ILE A 362 -60.96 2.24 -24.52
N ASP A 363 -61.72 1.45 -23.77
CA ASP A 363 -61.23 0.84 -22.53
C ASP A 363 -60.10 -0.17 -22.81
N GLU A 364 -60.08 -0.78 -24.00
CA GLU A 364 -59.01 -1.68 -24.43
C GLU A 364 -57.78 -0.91 -24.96
N LEU A 365 -57.93 0.34 -25.39
CA LEU A 365 -56.84 1.12 -25.99
C LEU A 365 -55.67 1.32 -25.03
N SER A 366 -55.97 1.67 -23.77
CA SER A 366 -54.95 1.84 -22.73
C SER A 366 -54.22 0.52 -22.45
N SER A 367 -54.95 -0.56 -22.27
CA SER A 367 -54.41 -1.91 -22.02
C SER A 367 -53.59 -2.41 -23.21
N TYR A 368 -54.07 -2.20 -24.44
CA TYR A 368 -53.39 -2.58 -25.68
C TYR A 368 -52.09 -1.79 -25.88
N LEU A 369 -52.12 -0.47 -25.66
CA LEU A 369 -50.93 0.37 -25.72
C LEU A 369 -49.93 0.00 -24.62
N THR A 370 -50.41 -0.26 -23.41
CA THR A 370 -49.56 -0.70 -22.29
C THR A 370 -48.86 -2.00 -22.63
N TYR A 371 -49.62 -2.99 -23.10
CA TYR A 371 -49.08 -4.26 -23.58
C TYR A 371 -48.08 -4.05 -24.73
N THR A 372 -48.43 -3.24 -25.73
CA THR A 372 -47.57 -3.00 -26.90
C THR A 372 -46.28 -2.28 -26.51
N VAL A 373 -46.35 -1.23 -25.70
CA VAL A 373 -45.18 -0.51 -25.18
C VAL A 373 -44.31 -1.48 -24.39
N SER A 374 -44.87 -2.23 -23.43
CA SER A 374 -44.09 -3.19 -22.62
C SER A 374 -43.37 -4.25 -23.47
N ARG A 375 -43.95 -4.64 -24.61
CA ARG A 375 -43.39 -5.66 -25.51
C ARG A 375 -42.43 -5.12 -26.56
N VAL A 376 -42.60 -3.88 -27.00
CA VAL A 376 -41.79 -3.28 -28.07
C VAL A 376 -40.67 -2.42 -27.52
N TRP A 377 -40.81 -1.90 -26.29
CA TRP A 377 -39.87 -0.99 -25.68
C TRP A 377 -38.56 -1.68 -25.32
N CYS A 378 -37.57 -1.56 -26.21
CA CYS A 378 -36.15 -1.81 -25.95
C CYS A 378 -35.82 -3.17 -25.30
N LEU A 379 -36.60 -4.24 -25.49
CA LEU A 379 -36.34 -5.56 -24.89
C LEU A 379 -34.96 -6.13 -25.23
N GLY A 380 -34.46 -5.87 -26.44
CA GLY A 380 -33.10 -6.27 -26.84
C GLY A 380 -32.03 -5.55 -26.01
N LEU A 381 -32.17 -4.22 -25.90
CA LEU A 381 -31.28 -3.38 -25.10
C LEU A 381 -31.36 -3.74 -23.61
N GLU A 382 -32.54 -4.06 -23.07
CA GLU A 382 -32.67 -4.49 -21.69
C GLU A 382 -31.85 -5.76 -21.41
N LYS A 383 -31.90 -6.76 -22.30
CA LYS A 383 -31.09 -7.99 -22.19
C LYS A 383 -29.60 -7.69 -22.27
N GLU A 384 -29.18 -6.82 -23.18
CA GLU A 384 -27.78 -6.38 -23.29
C GLU A 384 -27.32 -5.65 -22.02
N LEU A 385 -28.12 -4.71 -21.49
CA LEU A 385 -27.80 -3.99 -20.26
C LEU A 385 -27.76 -4.90 -19.03
N VAL A 386 -28.62 -5.92 -18.95
CA VAL A 386 -28.57 -6.94 -17.89
C VAL A 386 -27.28 -7.76 -17.99
N PHE A 387 -26.89 -8.17 -19.20
CA PHE A 387 -25.62 -8.85 -19.44
C PHE A 387 -24.42 -7.99 -19.03
N HIS A 388 -24.39 -6.72 -19.44
CA HIS A 388 -23.34 -5.79 -19.06
C HIS A 388 -23.33 -5.50 -17.56
N SER A 389 -24.49 -5.42 -16.89
CA SER A 389 -24.56 -5.30 -15.43
C SER A 389 -23.86 -6.47 -14.73
N GLY A 390 -24.00 -7.69 -15.26
CA GLY A 390 -23.27 -8.86 -14.77
C GLY A 390 -21.74 -8.75 -14.95
N ARG A 391 -21.28 -8.22 -16.09
CA ARG A 391 -19.85 -7.93 -16.32
C ARG A 391 -19.32 -6.86 -15.36
N LEU A 392 -20.07 -5.77 -15.16
CA LEU A 392 -19.73 -4.72 -14.21
C LEU A 392 -19.64 -5.23 -12.77
N ALA A 393 -20.56 -6.12 -12.35
CA ALA A 393 -20.48 -6.77 -11.04
C ALA A 393 -19.21 -7.62 -10.88
N ASN A 394 -18.74 -8.28 -11.96
CA ASN A 394 -17.48 -9.02 -11.92
C ASN A 394 -16.27 -8.08 -11.82
N MET A 395 -16.26 -6.99 -12.59
CA MET A 395 -15.22 -5.95 -12.52
C MET A 395 -15.15 -5.32 -11.14
N GLN A 396 -16.30 -4.99 -10.55
CA GLN A 396 -16.39 -4.47 -9.18
C GLN A 396 -15.70 -5.39 -8.18
N ARG A 397 -15.96 -6.71 -8.24
CA ARG A 397 -15.29 -7.70 -7.39
C ARG A 397 -13.78 -7.73 -7.62
N ALA A 398 -13.33 -7.69 -8.88
CA ALA A 398 -11.91 -7.70 -9.21
C ALA A 398 -11.16 -6.47 -8.69
N PHE A 399 -11.69 -5.26 -8.90
CA PHE A 399 -11.10 -4.03 -8.38
C PHE A 399 -11.15 -3.95 -6.86
N THR A 400 -12.24 -4.41 -6.24
CA THR A 400 -12.35 -4.50 -4.78
C THR A 400 -11.29 -5.45 -4.22
N ALA A 401 -11.11 -6.63 -4.82
CA ALA A 401 -10.09 -7.59 -4.39
C ALA A 401 -8.67 -7.01 -4.50
N ARG A 402 -8.33 -6.39 -5.63
CA ARG A 402 -7.02 -5.74 -5.84
C ARG A 402 -6.78 -4.59 -4.86
N ALA A 403 -7.80 -3.80 -4.55
CA ALA A 403 -7.69 -2.73 -3.56
C ALA A 403 -7.39 -3.29 -2.15
N PHE A 404 -8.02 -4.39 -1.76
CA PHE A 404 -7.71 -5.04 -0.47
C PHE A 404 -6.37 -5.76 -0.45
N GLU A 405 -5.95 -6.35 -1.57
CA GLU A 405 -4.61 -6.92 -1.74
C GLU A 405 -3.53 -5.85 -1.60
N LEU A 406 -3.72 -4.69 -2.22
CA LEU A 406 -2.81 -3.54 -2.08
C LEU A 406 -2.71 -3.05 -0.63
N LEU A 407 -3.80 -3.16 0.15
CA LEU A 407 -3.86 -2.77 1.56
C LEU A 407 -3.44 -3.87 2.55
N ALA A 408 -3.10 -5.05 2.07
CA ALA A 408 -2.69 -6.15 2.93
C ALA A 408 -1.45 -5.74 3.76
N PRO A 409 -1.34 -6.19 5.03
CA PRO A 409 -0.18 -5.89 5.87
C PRO A 409 1.16 -6.29 5.23
N SER A 410 1.17 -7.37 4.44
CA SER A 410 2.34 -7.85 3.71
C SER A 410 2.87 -6.86 2.69
N ASN A 411 1.99 -6.07 2.06
CA ASN A 411 2.34 -5.13 1.00
C ASN A 411 2.56 -3.71 1.54
N THR A 412 1.79 -3.33 2.57
CA THR A 412 1.83 -1.96 3.12
C THR A 412 2.84 -1.78 4.26
N GLY A 413 3.24 -2.86 4.95
CA GLY A 413 4.18 -2.79 6.08
C GLY A 413 3.76 -1.74 7.10
N ALA A 414 4.60 -0.71 7.29
CA ALA A 414 4.35 0.40 8.22
C ALA A 414 3.17 1.32 7.83
N LEU A 415 2.69 1.27 6.57
CA LEU A 415 1.53 2.04 6.12
C LEU A 415 0.19 1.36 6.44
N HIS A 416 0.21 0.14 6.99
CA HIS A 416 -1.01 -0.59 7.27
C HIS A 416 -1.93 0.20 8.21
N SER A 417 -3.16 0.42 7.76
CA SER A 417 -4.17 1.18 8.50
C SER A 417 -5.44 0.37 8.66
N PRO A 418 -5.73 -0.14 9.88
CA PRO A 418 -6.98 -0.85 10.13
C PRO A 418 -8.20 0.06 9.96
N VAL A 419 -8.02 1.38 10.15
CA VAL A 419 -9.09 2.38 9.94
C VAL A 419 -9.46 2.48 8.47
N LEU A 420 -8.46 2.54 7.57
CA LEU A 420 -8.71 2.58 6.13
C LEU A 420 -9.37 1.28 5.66
N GLN A 421 -8.85 0.13 6.11
CA GLN A 421 -9.42 -1.17 5.77
C GLN A 421 -10.89 -1.29 6.24
N ASN A 422 -11.20 -0.81 7.45
CA ASN A 422 -12.57 -0.79 7.96
C ASN A 422 -13.46 0.18 7.19
N SER A 423 -12.95 1.36 6.81
CA SER A 423 -13.69 2.32 5.98
C SER A 423 -14.07 1.71 4.62
N LEU A 424 -13.12 1.04 3.94
CA LEU A 424 -13.42 0.37 2.68
C LEU A 424 -14.39 -0.80 2.86
N ARG A 425 -14.29 -1.55 3.96
CA ARG A 425 -15.28 -2.59 4.29
C ARG A 425 -16.67 -2.01 4.49
N GLN A 426 -16.79 -0.85 5.15
CA GLN A 426 -18.06 -0.14 5.30
C GLN A 426 -18.63 0.24 3.93
N LEU A 427 -17.81 0.77 3.01
CA LEU A 427 -18.24 1.04 1.63
C LEU A 427 -18.75 -0.21 0.92
N THR A 428 -18.06 -1.35 1.06
CA THR A 428 -18.51 -2.61 0.44
C THR A 428 -19.80 -3.16 1.04
N SER A 429 -20.06 -2.87 2.32
CA SER A 429 -21.28 -3.30 3.02
C SER A 429 -22.50 -2.42 2.74
N ALA A 430 -22.31 -1.26 2.10
CA ALA A 430 -23.40 -0.34 1.82
C ALA A 430 -24.40 -0.99 0.84
N PRO A 431 -25.72 -0.85 1.06
CA PRO A 431 -26.74 -1.49 0.22
C PRO A 431 -26.75 -0.97 -1.23
N THR A 432 -26.19 0.22 -1.46
CA THR A 432 -26.06 0.83 -2.78
C THR A 432 -24.80 0.40 -3.53
N PHE A 433 -23.90 -0.33 -2.89
CA PHE A 433 -22.65 -0.77 -3.47
C PHE A 433 -22.83 -1.86 -4.54
N PRO A 434 -23.51 -2.99 -4.31
CA PRO A 434 -23.53 -4.09 -5.28
C PRO A 434 -24.24 -3.69 -6.58
N VAL A 435 -23.59 -3.96 -7.71
CA VAL A 435 -24.19 -3.77 -9.04
C VAL A 435 -25.28 -4.83 -9.25
N SER A 436 -26.54 -4.38 -9.38
CA SER A 436 -27.72 -5.19 -9.66
C SER A 436 -28.06 -5.17 -11.15
N PRO A 437 -28.68 -6.22 -11.71
CA PRO A 437 -29.25 -6.20 -13.07
C PRO A 437 -30.23 -5.04 -13.30
N THR A 438 -30.88 -4.55 -12.25
CA THR A 438 -31.82 -3.43 -12.33
C THR A 438 -31.13 -2.06 -12.41
N THR A 439 -29.84 -1.96 -12.07
CA THR A 439 -29.17 -0.67 -11.97
C THR A 439 -29.12 0.05 -13.32
N LEU A 440 -28.75 -0.66 -14.40
CA LEU A 440 -28.71 -0.07 -15.75
C LEU A 440 -30.08 -0.04 -16.46
N THR A 441 -31.06 -0.85 -16.02
CA THR A 441 -32.39 -0.91 -16.64
C THR A 441 -33.40 0.04 -16.00
N THR A 442 -33.10 0.60 -14.83
CA THR A 442 -33.96 1.59 -14.14
C THR A 442 -34.35 2.79 -15.00
N PRO A 443 -33.46 3.40 -15.81
CA PRO A 443 -33.85 4.45 -16.74
C PRO A 443 -34.87 3.99 -17.79
N LEU A 444 -34.75 2.77 -18.30
CA LEU A 444 -35.67 2.21 -19.29
C LEU A 444 -37.06 1.99 -18.71
N SER A 445 -37.16 1.40 -17.51
CA SER A 445 -38.43 1.16 -16.84
C SER A 445 -39.11 2.48 -16.46
N LYS A 446 -38.35 3.46 -15.95
CA LYS A 446 -38.84 4.80 -15.64
C LYS A 446 -39.39 5.50 -16.88
N ARG A 447 -38.68 5.44 -18.01
CA ARG A 447 -39.12 6.07 -19.28
C ARG A 447 -40.32 5.35 -19.89
N SER A 448 -40.37 4.02 -19.79
CA SER A 448 -41.54 3.24 -20.17
C SER A 448 -42.77 3.67 -19.36
N GLN A 449 -42.65 3.74 -18.02
CA GLN A 449 -43.71 4.24 -17.14
C GLN A 449 -44.14 5.67 -17.50
N MET A 450 -43.20 6.57 -17.80
CA MET A 450 -43.54 7.93 -18.26
C MET A 450 -44.38 7.95 -19.54
N ILE A 451 -44.19 6.99 -20.45
CA ILE A 451 -45.01 6.84 -21.68
C ILE A 451 -46.41 6.30 -21.34
N LEU A 452 -46.50 5.38 -20.37
CA LEU A 452 -47.77 4.83 -19.92
C LEU A 452 -48.60 5.87 -19.16
N ASP A 453 -47.97 6.64 -18.28
CA ASP A 453 -48.69 7.55 -17.38
C ASP A 453 -49.13 8.83 -18.07
N ALA A 454 -48.28 9.44 -18.90
CA ALA A 454 -48.53 10.78 -19.43
C ALA A 454 -49.17 10.81 -20.84
N PRO A 455 -48.51 10.33 -21.92
CA PRO A 455 -49.10 10.41 -23.25
C PRO A 455 -50.24 9.41 -23.44
N THR A 456 -50.15 8.20 -22.88
CA THR A 456 -51.20 7.17 -23.07
C THR A 456 -52.51 7.56 -22.37
N SER A 457 -52.46 8.12 -21.16
CA SER A 457 -53.65 8.66 -20.49
C SER A 457 -54.28 9.83 -21.27
N ARG A 458 -53.47 10.73 -21.83
CA ARG A 458 -53.95 11.84 -22.69
C ARG A 458 -54.61 11.35 -23.98
N LEU A 459 -54.03 10.32 -24.61
CA LEU A 459 -54.61 9.72 -25.80
C LEU A 459 -55.95 9.06 -25.46
N HIS A 460 -56.04 8.36 -24.33
CA HIS A 460 -57.28 7.76 -23.84
C HIS A 460 -58.38 8.81 -23.60
N VAL A 461 -58.07 9.89 -22.88
CA VAL A 461 -59.03 11.01 -22.67
C VAL A 461 -59.44 11.65 -24.00
N SER A 462 -58.51 11.78 -24.96
CA SER A 462 -58.85 12.29 -26.29
C SER A 462 -59.73 11.32 -27.08
N ALA A 463 -59.53 10.01 -26.93
CA ALA A 463 -60.36 8.98 -27.53
C ALA A 463 -61.79 9.05 -26.99
N GLN A 464 -61.94 9.14 -25.66
CA GLN A 464 -63.24 9.30 -24.98
C GLN A 464 -63.97 10.53 -25.48
N ARG A 465 -63.30 11.70 -25.54
CA ARG A 465 -63.89 12.94 -26.07
C ARG A 465 -64.31 12.83 -27.53
N SER A 466 -63.52 12.14 -28.36
CA SER A 466 -63.85 11.89 -29.78
C SER A 466 -65.04 10.95 -29.95
N LEU A 467 -65.19 9.94 -29.07
CA LEU A 467 -66.34 9.04 -29.06
C LEU A 467 -67.62 9.76 -28.64
N PHE A 468 -67.59 10.51 -27.54
CA PHE A 468 -68.77 11.29 -27.11
C PHE A 468 -69.20 12.29 -28.18
N GLY A 469 -68.24 12.92 -28.86
CA GLY A 469 -68.55 13.78 -30.01
C GLY A 469 -69.16 13.01 -31.18
N LEU A 470 -68.63 11.82 -31.50
CA LEU A 470 -69.19 10.97 -32.57
C LEU A 470 -70.61 10.53 -32.22
N ILE A 471 -70.82 9.91 -31.05
CA ILE A 471 -72.14 9.49 -30.55
C ILE A 471 -73.11 10.66 -30.52
N GLY A 472 -72.69 11.83 -30.02
CA GLY A 472 -73.50 13.03 -29.96
C GLY A 472 -73.93 13.52 -31.36
N THR A 473 -72.98 13.58 -32.31
CA THR A 473 -73.29 13.99 -33.70
C THR A 473 -74.11 12.97 -34.46
N THR A 474 -73.90 11.66 -34.24
CA THR A 474 -74.72 10.61 -34.87
C THR A 474 -76.12 10.59 -34.28
N ALA A 475 -76.26 10.69 -32.94
CA ALA A 475 -77.56 10.73 -32.30
C ALA A 475 -78.33 11.99 -32.72
N ALA A 476 -77.69 13.17 -32.73
CA ALA A 476 -78.32 14.40 -33.21
C ALA A 476 -78.73 14.30 -34.69
N GLY A 477 -77.86 13.78 -35.56
CA GLY A 477 -78.17 13.57 -36.98
C GLY A 477 -79.32 12.59 -37.20
N SER A 478 -79.33 11.46 -36.48
CA SER A 478 -80.41 10.48 -36.54
C SER A 478 -81.74 11.01 -35.99
N ILE A 479 -81.72 11.80 -34.91
CA ILE A 479 -82.93 12.46 -34.36
C ILE A 479 -83.49 13.45 -35.38
N ILE A 480 -82.65 14.26 -36.03
CA ILE A 480 -83.09 15.23 -37.05
C ILE A 480 -83.65 14.50 -38.29
N SER A 481 -83.01 13.42 -38.74
CA SER A 481 -83.52 12.62 -39.87
C SER A 481 -84.81 11.88 -39.55
N TRP A 482 -84.94 11.31 -38.34
CA TRP A 482 -86.14 10.59 -37.92
C TRP A 482 -87.32 11.54 -37.67
N ALA A 483 -87.08 12.68 -37.02
CA ALA A 483 -88.08 13.73 -36.82
C ALA A 483 -88.55 14.33 -38.15
N GLY A 484 -87.66 14.50 -39.13
CA GLY A 484 -88.04 14.93 -40.48
C GLY A 484 -88.90 13.90 -41.23
N TYR A 485 -88.58 12.60 -41.13
CA TYR A 485 -89.37 11.52 -41.74
C TYR A 485 -90.73 11.32 -41.07
N ILE A 486 -90.80 11.43 -39.74
CA ILE A 486 -92.06 11.33 -38.99
C ILE A 486 -92.93 12.56 -39.19
N GLY A 487 -92.34 13.76 -39.24
CA GLY A 487 -93.06 14.99 -39.56
C GLY A 487 -93.77 14.91 -40.92
N TYR A 488 -93.15 14.24 -41.90
CA TYR A 488 -93.76 13.94 -43.20
C TYR A 488 -94.91 12.93 -43.12
N MET A 489 -94.77 11.86 -42.33
CA MET A 489 -95.77 10.78 -42.25
C MET A 489 -97.01 11.16 -41.43
N ILE A 490 -96.91 12.08 -40.46
CA ILE A 490 -98.02 12.40 -39.54
C ILE A 490 -98.82 13.65 -39.96
N ASN A 491 -98.41 14.40 -41.00
CA ASN A 491 -99.13 15.58 -41.52
C ASN A 491 -99.62 16.54 -40.40
N MET A 492 -98.77 16.75 -39.40
CA MET A 492 -99.10 17.56 -38.21
C MET A 492 -98.99 19.05 -38.53
N ASP A 493 -100.13 19.70 -38.79
CA ASP A 493 -100.28 21.15 -38.98
C ASP A 493 -100.06 22.00 -37.68
N GLY A 494 -99.41 21.43 -36.65
CA GLY A 494 -99.30 22.04 -35.32
C GLY A 494 -97.87 22.43 -34.91
N ILE A 495 -97.64 23.73 -34.73
CA ILE A 495 -96.55 24.44 -33.99
C ILE A 495 -95.10 24.21 -34.47
N PHE A 496 -94.75 23.10 -35.13
CA PHE A 496 -93.45 22.92 -35.80
C PHE A 496 -93.50 23.18 -37.33
N GLY A 497 -94.65 23.64 -37.84
CA GLY A 497 -94.95 23.79 -39.27
C GLY A 497 -94.07 24.76 -40.08
N SER A 498 -93.37 25.71 -39.44
CA SER A 498 -92.55 26.72 -40.14
C SER A 498 -91.08 26.32 -40.33
N LEU A 499 -90.64 25.19 -39.76
CA LEU A 499 -89.28 24.64 -39.91
C LEU A 499 -89.29 23.29 -40.64
N ILE A 500 -90.33 23.00 -41.42
CA ILE A 500 -90.43 21.78 -42.21
C ILE A 500 -89.49 21.92 -43.42
N LEU A 501 -88.24 21.51 -43.21
CA LEU A 501 -87.38 21.11 -44.31
C LEU A 501 -88.06 19.95 -45.03
N GLU A 502 -88.12 20.01 -46.37
CA GLU A 502 -88.58 18.90 -47.20
C GLU A 502 -87.92 17.59 -46.72
N PRO A 503 -88.63 16.44 -46.69
CA PRO A 503 -88.14 15.21 -46.07
C PRO A 503 -86.76 14.78 -46.61
N ALA A 504 -86.53 15.03 -47.90
CA ALA A 504 -85.24 14.84 -48.56
C ALA A 504 -84.12 15.71 -47.94
N THR A 505 -84.42 16.96 -47.58
CA THR A 505 -83.47 17.91 -47.00
C THR A 505 -83.17 17.62 -45.53
N ALA A 506 -84.14 17.14 -44.75
CA ALA A 506 -83.93 16.70 -43.36
C ALA A 506 -83.06 15.44 -43.29
N VAL A 507 -83.27 14.48 -44.20
CA VAL A 507 -82.39 13.31 -44.36
C VAL A 507 -80.99 13.75 -44.81
N ALA A 508 -80.87 14.64 -45.80
CA ALA A 508 -79.59 15.15 -46.27
C ALA A 508 -78.80 15.89 -45.17
N THR A 509 -79.49 16.69 -44.35
CA THR A 509 -78.88 17.44 -43.24
C THR A 509 -78.41 16.50 -42.13
N GLY A 510 -79.20 15.50 -41.77
CA GLY A 510 -78.77 14.49 -40.81
C GLY A 510 -77.55 13.68 -41.30
N ILE A 511 -77.53 13.28 -42.58
CA ILE A 511 -76.36 12.64 -43.19
C ILE A 511 -75.14 13.57 -43.14
N LEU A 512 -75.27 14.84 -43.51
CA LEU A 512 -74.19 15.82 -43.45
C LEU A 512 -73.64 16.02 -42.03
N ILE A 513 -74.51 16.08 -41.02
CA ILE A 513 -74.11 16.19 -39.61
C ILE A 513 -73.33 14.95 -39.19
N THR A 514 -73.80 13.75 -39.55
CA THR A 514 -73.09 12.50 -39.22
C THR A 514 -71.73 12.40 -39.92
N VAL A 515 -71.65 12.75 -41.21
CA VAL A 515 -70.39 12.74 -41.98
C VAL A 515 -69.42 13.77 -41.43
N SER A 516 -69.90 14.97 -41.10
CA SER A 516 -69.08 16.05 -40.51
C SER A 516 -68.57 15.65 -39.12
N GLY A 517 -69.42 15.01 -38.30
CA GLY A 517 -69.04 14.46 -36.99
C GLY A 517 -67.99 13.37 -37.08
N VAL A 518 -68.14 12.45 -38.04
CA VAL A 518 -67.13 11.43 -38.36
C VAL A 518 -65.82 12.09 -38.79
N HIS A 519 -65.87 13.03 -39.74
CA HIS A 519 -64.68 13.72 -40.23
C HIS A 519 -63.95 14.45 -39.10
N TRP A 520 -64.68 15.19 -38.27
CA TRP A 520 -64.15 15.88 -37.10
C TRP A 520 -63.52 14.92 -36.08
N SER A 521 -64.19 13.80 -35.77
CA SER A 521 -63.69 12.79 -34.84
C SER A 521 -62.41 12.13 -35.37
N THR A 522 -62.35 11.80 -36.67
CA THR A 522 -61.14 11.27 -37.31
C THR A 522 -59.98 12.27 -37.27
N SER A 523 -60.25 13.55 -37.53
CA SER A 523 -59.24 14.62 -37.51
C SER A 523 -58.67 14.81 -36.11
N LYS A 524 -59.53 14.87 -35.08
CA LYS A 524 -59.10 14.96 -33.68
C LYS A 524 -58.31 13.74 -33.23
N TRP A 525 -58.75 12.53 -33.59
CA TRP A 525 -58.02 11.30 -33.29
C TRP A 525 -56.63 11.30 -33.94
N ASN A 526 -56.54 11.65 -35.22
CA ASN A 526 -55.25 11.73 -35.93
C ASN A 526 -54.31 12.76 -35.28
N LYS A 527 -54.85 13.90 -34.83
CA LYS A 527 -54.07 14.92 -34.10
C LYS A 527 -53.59 14.41 -32.75
N ALA A 528 -54.42 13.70 -32.00
CA ALA A 528 -54.06 13.10 -30.71
C ALA A 528 -53.00 12.01 -30.88
N ARG A 529 -53.17 11.14 -31.88
CA ARG A 529 -52.18 10.11 -32.26
C ARG A 529 -50.84 10.72 -32.64
N LYS A 530 -50.84 11.79 -33.45
CA LYS A 530 -49.61 12.51 -33.82
C LYS A 530 -48.91 13.09 -32.58
N ARG A 531 -49.65 13.74 -31.68
CA ARG A 531 -49.08 14.28 -30.43
C ARG A 531 -48.53 13.18 -29.51
N TRP A 532 -49.24 12.07 -29.39
CA TRP A 532 -48.75 10.90 -28.64
C TRP A 532 -47.43 10.40 -29.25
N TRP A 533 -47.34 10.37 -30.58
CA TRP A 533 -46.13 9.97 -31.30
C TRP A 533 -44.96 10.95 -31.09
N ASP A 534 -45.22 12.25 -31.16
CA ASP A 534 -44.24 13.29 -30.86
C ASP A 534 -43.74 13.19 -29.41
N ASP A 535 -44.64 12.92 -28.45
CA ASP A 535 -44.28 12.68 -27.04
C ASP A 535 -43.47 11.39 -26.87
N PHE A 536 -43.85 10.30 -27.55
CA PHE A 536 -43.12 9.02 -27.53
C PHE A 536 -41.69 9.19 -28.04
N THR A 537 -41.53 9.79 -29.22
CA THR A 537 -40.20 10.04 -29.83
C THR A 537 -39.35 10.96 -28.97
N ARG A 538 -39.94 11.97 -28.32
CA ARG A 538 -39.23 12.83 -27.35
C ARG A 538 -38.74 12.03 -26.14
N VAL A 539 -39.58 11.16 -25.56
CA VAL A 539 -39.18 10.33 -24.41
C VAL A 539 -38.11 9.32 -24.83
N ALA A 540 -38.24 8.70 -26.00
CA ALA A 540 -37.25 7.80 -26.59
C ALA A 540 -35.90 8.48 -26.80
N GLY A 541 -35.87 9.72 -27.31
CA GLY A 541 -34.63 10.48 -27.49
C GLY A 541 -33.87 10.77 -26.20
N GLY A 542 -34.54 10.82 -25.04
CA GLY A 542 -33.90 11.02 -23.73
C GLY A 542 -33.27 9.76 -23.13
N VAL A 543 -33.59 8.57 -23.64
CA VAL A 543 -33.14 7.28 -23.08
C VAL A 543 -31.62 7.13 -23.18
N LYS A 544 -31.02 7.53 -24.31
CA LYS A 544 -29.58 7.45 -24.52
C LYS A 544 -28.79 8.19 -23.44
N GLN A 545 -29.15 9.46 -23.22
CA GLN A 545 -28.48 10.29 -22.22
C GLN A 545 -28.65 9.73 -20.81
N ASP A 546 -29.88 9.32 -20.44
CA ASP A 546 -30.12 8.76 -19.11
C ASP A 546 -29.31 7.48 -18.85
N ILE A 547 -29.15 6.59 -19.85
CA ILE A 547 -28.36 5.36 -19.71
C ILE A 547 -26.86 5.68 -19.64
N THR A 548 -26.35 6.61 -20.45
CA THR A 548 -24.95 7.06 -20.38
C THR A 548 -24.63 7.67 -19.02
N ASP A 549 -25.46 8.59 -18.54
CA ASP A 549 -25.28 9.21 -17.22
C ASP A 549 -25.37 8.17 -16.10
N THR A 550 -26.25 7.17 -16.24
CA THR A 550 -26.38 6.09 -15.25
C THR A 550 -25.16 5.16 -15.29
N LEU A 551 -24.65 4.80 -16.47
CA LEU A 551 -23.45 3.97 -16.59
C LEU A 551 -22.24 4.65 -15.96
N ASP A 552 -22.04 5.93 -16.23
CA ASP A 552 -20.95 6.71 -15.65
C ASP A 552 -21.08 6.77 -14.12
N GLN A 553 -22.28 7.04 -13.61
CA GLN A 553 -22.54 7.03 -12.17
C GLN A 553 -22.29 5.66 -11.53
N VAL A 554 -22.66 4.56 -12.19
CA VAL A 554 -22.42 3.20 -11.70
C VAL A 554 -20.92 2.88 -11.69
N MET A 555 -20.21 3.26 -12.75
CA MET A 555 -18.77 3.06 -12.82
C MET A 555 -18.05 3.80 -11.69
N GLU A 556 -18.38 5.07 -11.45
CA GLU A 556 -17.72 5.87 -10.42
C GLU A 556 -18.14 5.49 -8.99
N ASN A 557 -19.44 5.29 -8.75
CA ASN A 557 -19.98 5.14 -7.39
C ASN A 557 -20.11 3.69 -6.92
N GLN A 558 -20.05 2.70 -7.82
CA GLN A 558 -20.20 1.28 -7.45
C GLN A 558 -18.98 0.46 -7.83
N VAL A 559 -18.55 0.53 -9.10
CA VAL A 559 -17.48 -0.36 -9.61
C VAL A 559 -16.11 0.09 -9.13
N LEU A 560 -15.77 1.36 -9.32
CA LEU A 560 -14.43 1.90 -9.04
C LEU A 560 -14.31 2.57 -7.67
N LEU A 561 -15.42 2.74 -6.94
CA LEU A 561 -15.46 3.49 -5.68
C LEU A 561 -14.39 3.00 -4.68
N VAL A 562 -14.36 1.70 -4.39
CA VAL A 562 -13.43 1.13 -3.39
C VAL A 562 -11.97 1.25 -3.83
N ALA A 563 -11.68 1.00 -5.11
CA ALA A 563 -10.33 1.11 -5.64
C ALA A 563 -9.84 2.56 -5.63
N ARG A 564 -10.64 3.52 -6.13
CA ARG A 564 -10.27 4.94 -6.13
C ARG A 564 -10.12 5.51 -4.72
N THR A 565 -11.05 5.22 -3.82
CA THR A 565 -10.95 5.66 -2.41
C THR A 565 -9.73 5.03 -1.75
N GLY A 566 -9.46 3.74 -1.96
CA GLY A 566 -8.26 3.06 -1.46
C GLY A 566 -6.97 3.67 -1.99
N CYS A 567 -6.87 3.90 -3.30
CA CYS A 567 -5.72 4.53 -3.95
C CYS A 567 -5.49 5.96 -3.45
N THR A 568 -6.55 6.77 -3.31
CA THR A 568 -6.44 8.17 -2.87
C THR A 568 -5.97 8.26 -1.42
N GLU A 569 -6.60 7.51 -0.52
CA GLU A 569 -6.23 7.49 0.91
C GLU A 569 -4.85 6.89 1.15
N LEU A 570 -4.47 5.85 0.40
CA LEU A 570 -3.13 5.26 0.50
C LEU A 570 -2.07 6.19 -0.09
N SER A 571 -2.36 6.88 -1.20
CA SER A 571 -1.47 7.88 -1.80
C SER A 571 -1.21 9.03 -0.84
N GLN A 572 -2.25 9.53 -0.16
CA GLN A 572 -2.10 10.54 0.89
C GLN A 572 -1.17 10.07 2.03
N ARG A 573 -1.32 8.82 2.48
CA ARG A 573 -0.43 8.26 3.51
C ARG A 573 1.00 8.09 3.02
N VAL A 574 1.19 7.72 1.76
CA VAL A 574 2.51 7.64 1.13
C VAL A 574 3.17 9.03 1.10
N THR A 575 2.45 10.08 0.70
CA THR A 575 3.00 11.44 0.68
C THR A 575 3.32 11.95 2.08
N GLU A 576 2.42 11.76 3.05
CA GLU A 576 2.66 12.07 4.46
C GLU A 576 3.93 11.36 4.97
N ARG A 577 4.06 10.05 4.75
CA ARG A 577 5.22 9.29 5.22
C ARG A 577 6.51 9.69 4.49
N LYS A 578 6.46 10.03 3.20
CA LYS A 578 7.63 10.57 2.47
C LYS A 578 8.14 11.86 3.11
N THR A 579 7.24 12.78 3.46
CA THR A 579 7.65 14.03 4.15
C THR A 579 8.25 13.76 5.53
N GLU A 580 7.74 12.76 6.26
CA GLU A 580 8.34 12.34 7.53
C GLU A 580 9.76 11.78 7.35
N LEU A 581 9.96 10.93 6.33
CA LEU A 581 11.30 10.38 6.03
C LEU A 581 12.28 11.46 5.56
N GLU A 582 11.82 12.47 4.82
CA GLU A 582 12.64 13.64 4.46
C GLU A 582 13.11 14.41 5.69
N MET A 583 12.23 14.70 6.65
CA MET A 583 12.61 15.34 7.91
C MET A 583 13.60 14.49 8.74
N LEU A 584 13.41 13.17 8.78
CA LEU A 584 14.33 12.26 9.46
C LEU A 584 15.70 12.21 8.78
N GLN A 585 15.72 12.23 7.44
CA GLN A 585 16.95 12.27 6.66
C GLN A 585 17.73 13.55 6.89
N GLU A 586 17.08 14.72 6.86
CA GLU A 586 17.72 16.01 7.16
C GLU A 586 18.35 16.02 8.56
N ARG A 587 17.62 15.48 9.55
CA ARG A 587 18.13 15.36 10.92
C ARG A 587 19.32 14.39 11.00
N LEU A 588 19.26 13.27 10.29
CA LEU A 588 20.34 12.29 10.22
C LEU A 588 21.59 12.91 9.60
N ASP A 589 21.44 13.65 8.50
CA ASP A 589 22.56 14.29 7.80
C ASP A 589 23.21 15.36 8.68
N ALA A 590 22.41 16.15 9.42
CA ALA A 590 22.92 17.10 10.41
C ALA A 590 23.73 16.42 11.54
N LEU A 591 23.27 15.28 12.06
CA LEU A 591 23.99 14.53 13.10
C LEU A 591 25.26 13.87 12.55
N SER A 592 25.23 13.35 11.32
CA SER A 592 26.40 12.77 10.67
C SER A 592 27.50 13.83 10.45
N LEU A 593 27.12 15.02 9.98
CA LEU A 593 28.04 16.14 9.84
C LEU A 593 28.61 16.61 11.19
N ALA A 594 27.82 16.57 12.26
CA ALA A 594 28.29 16.86 13.61
C ALA A 594 29.31 15.82 14.10
N ALA A 595 29.06 14.52 13.85
CA ALA A 595 29.99 13.44 14.17
C ALA A 595 31.33 13.62 13.43
N ASP A 596 31.29 13.97 12.14
CA ASP A 596 32.49 14.17 11.33
C ASP A 596 33.31 15.39 11.78
N ARG A 597 32.64 16.49 12.15
CA ARG A 597 33.32 17.66 12.73
C ARG A 597 33.98 17.35 14.07
N LEU A 598 33.35 16.51 14.91
CA LEU A 598 33.93 16.11 16.19
C LEU A 598 35.15 15.21 16.00
N GLU A 599 35.16 14.37 14.98
CA GLU A 599 36.35 13.58 14.65
C GLU A 599 37.48 14.46 14.11
N GLN A 600 37.20 15.39 13.19
CA GLN A 600 38.23 16.28 12.62
C GLN A 600 38.91 17.21 13.65
N ARG A 601 38.23 17.52 14.75
CA ARG A 601 38.79 18.36 15.83
C ARG A 601 39.74 17.60 16.75
N ARG A 602 39.69 16.27 16.74
CA ARG A 602 40.51 15.39 17.57
C ARG A 602 41.68 14.86 16.75
#